data_AF-A0A2M7K2H7-F1
#
_entry.id   AF-A0A2M7K2H7-F1
#
_cell.length_a   1.000
_cell.length_b   1.000
_cell.length_c   1.000
_cell.angle_alpha   90.00
_cell.angle_beta   90.00
_cell.angle_gamma   90.00
#
_symmetry.space_group_name_H-M   'P 1'
#
loop_
_entity.id
_entity.type
_entity.pdbx_description
1 polymer ?
#
loop_
_entity_poly.entity_id
_entity_poly.type
_entity_poly.pdbx_seq_one_letter_code
_entity_poly.pdbx_strand_id
1 'polypeptide(L)'
;YDGQGLAAYNKATGGQIAATSVSWSGQFYTPRTQGGIAVDDCDNVYIGGPNSNILMYHFTGSAFTQLGNMPLGWSGNHSVFDIKYDKNTNLLYVSGHNNVGVFIATQSASCTNNAITNTAICTGPQTGSGTVTVSTNLSNPIVTYTWYDSGGNIISTTPNSTNLSNTVPGLTNGTYIVHAQINPACGPVLIDTVVVFCPTCSATITPTPVSCYGGNNGSATVTPAGGQGPYTYVWSPTPGSGQGTP
;
A
#
# COMPACT_ATOMS: atom_id res chain seq x y z
N TYR A 1 -3.95 -29.55 -4.15
CA TYR A 1 -5.16 -30.07 -4.80
C TYR A 1 -4.82 -31.44 -5.34
N ASP A 2 -5.58 -32.46 -4.96
CA ASP A 2 -5.33 -33.87 -5.31
C ASP A 2 -6.31 -34.41 -6.37
N GLY A 3 -7.13 -33.53 -6.97
CA GLY A 3 -8.20 -33.89 -7.90
C GLY A 3 -9.59 -33.93 -7.26
N GLN A 4 -9.70 -33.97 -5.93
CA GLN A 4 -10.99 -33.98 -5.21
C GLN A 4 -11.02 -33.09 -3.96
N GLY A 5 -9.88 -32.97 -3.28
CA GLY A 5 -9.66 -32.14 -2.11
C GLY A 5 -8.72 -30.98 -2.40
N LEU A 6 -9.10 -29.81 -1.90
CA LEU A 6 -8.24 -28.65 -1.79
C LEU A 6 -7.77 -28.52 -0.34
N ALA A 7 -6.47 -28.37 -0.13
CA ALA A 7 -5.88 -28.22 1.20
C ALA A 7 -4.82 -27.11 1.19
N ALA A 8 -4.76 -26.35 2.30
CA ALA A 8 -3.72 -25.37 2.58
C ALA A 8 -2.82 -25.89 3.70
N TYR A 9 -1.52 -25.63 3.59
CA TYR A 9 -0.51 -26.07 4.54
C TYR A 9 0.33 -24.89 5.01
N ASN A 10 0.72 -24.92 6.28
CA ASN A 10 1.68 -23.96 6.82
C ASN A 10 3.05 -24.23 6.20
N LYS A 11 3.64 -23.22 5.57
CA LYS A 11 4.93 -23.36 4.88
C LYS A 11 6.09 -23.71 5.83
N ALA A 12 6.04 -23.26 7.09
CA ALA A 12 7.10 -23.48 8.06
C ALA A 12 7.00 -24.86 8.73
N THR A 13 5.79 -25.29 9.08
CA THR A 13 5.58 -26.53 9.85
C THR A 13 5.15 -27.71 9.00
N GLY A 14 4.67 -27.48 7.77
CA GLY A 14 4.04 -28.49 6.93
C GLY A 14 2.65 -28.95 7.42
N GLY A 15 2.16 -28.41 8.54
CA GLY A 15 0.86 -28.77 9.10
C GLY A 15 -0.28 -28.27 8.21
N GLN A 16 -1.32 -29.10 8.03
CA GLN A 16 -2.52 -28.70 7.31
C GLN A 16 -3.28 -27.65 8.12
N ILE A 17 -3.61 -26.52 7.48
CA ILE A 17 -4.34 -25.40 8.08
C ILE A 17 -5.84 -25.54 7.79
N ALA A 18 -6.18 -25.86 6.55
CA ALA A 18 -7.56 -25.98 6.10
C ALA A 18 -7.66 -27.01 4.99
N ALA A 19 -8.85 -27.60 4.83
CA ALA A 19 -9.20 -28.36 3.65
C ALA A 19 -10.69 -28.22 3.32
N THR A 20 -11.02 -28.41 2.06
CA THR A 20 -12.40 -28.50 1.56
C THR A 20 -12.48 -29.51 0.43
N SER A 21 -13.68 -30.06 0.21
CA SER A 21 -13.96 -30.85 -0.97
C SER A 21 -14.25 -29.96 -2.18
N VAL A 22 -13.68 -30.33 -3.31
CA VAL A 22 -13.92 -29.72 -4.61
C VAL A 22 -14.90 -30.63 -5.35
N SER A 23 -16.12 -30.14 -5.53
CA SER A 23 -17.18 -30.83 -6.27
C SER A 23 -17.95 -29.82 -7.10
N TRP A 24 -18.59 -30.31 -8.16
CA TRP A 24 -19.52 -29.51 -8.97
C TRP A 24 -20.85 -30.24 -8.97
N SER A 25 -21.92 -29.54 -8.57
CA SER A 25 -23.25 -30.12 -8.36
C SER A 25 -23.25 -31.36 -7.45
N GLY A 26 -22.36 -31.43 -6.46
CA GLY A 26 -22.27 -32.54 -5.50
C GLY A 26 -21.61 -33.82 -6.04
N GLN A 27 -21.08 -33.81 -7.26
CA GLN A 27 -20.34 -34.94 -7.83
C GLN A 27 -18.83 -34.75 -7.68
N PHE A 28 -18.15 -35.82 -7.27
CA PHE A 28 -16.69 -35.90 -7.16
C PHE A 28 -16.09 -36.41 -8.46
N TYR A 29 -15.02 -35.77 -8.92
CA TYR A 29 -14.42 -36.05 -10.23
C TYR A 29 -13.25 -37.02 -10.13
N THR A 30 -12.96 -37.69 -11.25
CA THR A 30 -11.76 -38.52 -11.32
C THR A 30 -10.53 -37.62 -11.47
N PRO A 31 -9.44 -37.83 -10.71
CA PRO A 31 -8.25 -36.98 -10.74
C PRO A 31 -7.57 -36.82 -12.11
N ARG A 32 -7.90 -37.69 -13.08
CA ARG A 32 -7.35 -37.65 -14.45
C ARG A 32 -8.14 -36.78 -15.42
N THR A 33 -9.33 -36.31 -15.03
CA THR A 33 -10.25 -35.59 -15.94
C THR A 33 -10.29 -34.08 -15.72
N GLN A 34 -9.65 -33.58 -14.66
CA GLN A 34 -9.56 -32.15 -14.30
C GLN A 34 -8.18 -31.89 -13.70
N GLY A 35 -7.59 -30.75 -14.01
CA GLY A 35 -6.25 -30.40 -13.55
C GLY A 35 -6.02 -28.89 -13.60
N GLY A 36 -4.91 -28.47 -13.00
CA GLY A 36 -4.56 -27.06 -12.90
C GLY A 36 -5.08 -26.44 -11.62
N ILE A 37 -4.15 -25.87 -10.87
CA ILE A 37 -4.42 -24.99 -9.75
C ILE A 37 -3.58 -23.73 -9.97
N ALA A 38 -4.22 -22.59 -9.84
CA ALA A 38 -3.54 -21.31 -9.76
C ALA A 38 -4.02 -20.57 -8.52
N VAL A 39 -3.14 -19.76 -7.96
CA VAL A 39 -3.44 -18.93 -6.79
C VAL A 39 -3.01 -17.52 -7.17
N ASP A 40 -3.87 -16.53 -6.92
CA ASP A 40 -3.52 -15.12 -7.09
C ASP A 40 -3.01 -14.49 -5.78
N ASP A 41 -2.56 -13.24 -5.85
CA ASP A 41 -2.05 -12.54 -4.68
C ASP A 41 -3.17 -12.04 -3.74
N CYS A 42 -4.44 -12.35 -4.04
CA CYS A 42 -5.63 -12.03 -3.25
C CYS A 42 -6.14 -13.25 -2.45
N ASP A 43 -5.34 -14.31 -2.35
CA ASP A 43 -5.70 -15.61 -1.75
C ASP A 43 -6.88 -16.31 -2.45
N ASN A 44 -7.17 -15.99 -3.71
CA ASN A 44 -8.11 -16.77 -4.51
C ASN A 44 -7.40 -17.98 -5.10
N VAL A 45 -8.13 -19.10 -5.17
CA VAL A 45 -7.69 -20.35 -5.75
C VAL A 45 -8.60 -20.67 -6.94
N TYR A 46 -7.98 -20.84 -8.10
CA TYR A 46 -8.61 -21.22 -9.36
C TYR A 46 -8.30 -22.68 -9.64
N ILE A 47 -9.35 -23.48 -9.77
CA ILE A 47 -9.22 -24.92 -10.03
C ILE A 47 -9.92 -25.24 -11.34
N GLY A 48 -9.26 -26.04 -12.18
CA GLY A 48 -9.87 -26.52 -13.40
C GLY A 48 -11.17 -27.29 -13.10
N GLY A 49 -12.28 -26.86 -13.69
CA GLY A 49 -13.59 -27.47 -13.51
C GLY A 49 -14.13 -28.14 -14.76
N PRO A 50 -15.27 -28.84 -14.64
CA PRO A 50 -16.02 -29.40 -15.77
C PRO A 50 -16.92 -28.35 -16.43
N ASN A 51 -17.64 -28.76 -17.48
CA ASN A 51 -18.67 -27.96 -18.14
C ASN A 51 -18.17 -26.59 -18.62
N SER A 52 -16.90 -26.51 -19.01
CA SER A 52 -16.27 -25.28 -19.46
C SER A 52 -16.26 -24.19 -18.38
N ASN A 53 -15.94 -24.57 -17.13
CA ASN A 53 -15.83 -23.64 -16.01
C ASN A 53 -14.50 -23.79 -15.26
N ILE A 54 -14.07 -22.70 -14.64
CA ILE A 54 -13.10 -22.70 -13.54
C ILE A 54 -13.88 -22.60 -12.23
N LEU A 55 -13.54 -23.46 -11.28
CA LEU A 55 -14.03 -23.38 -9.91
C LEU A 55 -13.19 -22.36 -9.15
N MET A 56 -13.86 -21.47 -8.42
CA MET A 56 -13.20 -20.42 -7.66
C MET A 56 -13.43 -20.59 -6.16
N TYR A 57 -12.35 -20.50 -5.40
CA TYR A 57 -12.35 -20.50 -3.95
C TYR A 57 -11.56 -19.30 -3.43
N HIS A 58 -11.85 -18.87 -2.22
CA HIS A 58 -11.06 -17.91 -1.47
C HIS A 58 -10.54 -18.57 -0.19
N PHE A 59 -9.26 -18.40 0.10
CA PHE A 59 -8.65 -18.86 1.34
C PHE A 59 -8.58 -17.71 2.36
N THR A 60 -9.26 -17.86 3.50
CA THR A 60 -9.35 -16.81 4.53
C THR A 60 -8.17 -16.83 5.53
N GLY A 61 -7.14 -17.64 5.27
CA GLY A 61 -6.09 -17.96 6.24
C GLY A 61 -6.41 -19.16 7.15
N SER A 62 -7.69 -19.56 7.24
CA SER A 62 -8.12 -20.68 8.11
C SER A 62 -9.19 -21.58 7.49
N ALA A 63 -9.86 -21.14 6.42
CA ALA A 63 -10.88 -21.90 5.72
C ALA A 63 -10.91 -21.56 4.23
N PHE A 64 -11.54 -22.43 3.43
CA PHE A 64 -11.86 -22.15 2.04
C PHE A 64 -13.35 -21.80 1.91
N THR A 65 -13.66 -20.71 1.21
CA THR A 65 -15.02 -20.32 0.85
C THR A 65 -15.16 -20.37 -0.67
N GLN A 66 -16.19 -21.05 -1.19
CA GLN A 66 -16.42 -21.09 -2.63
C GLN A 66 -17.01 -19.75 -3.11
N LEU A 67 -16.37 -19.14 -4.10
CA LEU A 67 -16.79 -17.87 -4.68
C LEU A 67 -17.77 -18.05 -5.85
N GLY A 68 -17.83 -19.26 -6.40
CA GLY A 68 -18.64 -19.60 -7.56
C GLY A 68 -17.79 -20.16 -8.69
N ASN A 69 -18.25 -19.95 -9.93
CA ASN A 69 -17.65 -20.52 -11.12
C ASN A 69 -17.42 -19.43 -12.18
N MET A 70 -16.28 -19.49 -12.87
CA MET A 70 -15.97 -18.63 -14.01
C MET A 70 -16.22 -19.41 -15.32
N PRO A 71 -17.24 -19.04 -16.11
CA PRO A 71 -17.53 -19.71 -17.38
C PRO A 71 -16.49 -19.34 -18.44
N LEU A 72 -16.03 -20.33 -19.21
CA LEU A 72 -15.02 -20.17 -20.26
C LEU A 72 -15.61 -19.81 -21.63
N GLY A 73 -16.92 -19.92 -21.78
CA GLY A 73 -17.60 -19.69 -23.06
C GLY A 73 -17.34 -20.76 -24.13
N TRP A 74 -16.68 -21.87 -23.79
CA TRP A 74 -16.47 -22.98 -24.72
C TRP A 74 -17.76 -23.77 -24.96
N SER A 75 -18.07 -24.03 -26.22
CA SER A 75 -19.28 -24.78 -26.61
C SER A 75 -19.15 -26.26 -26.28
N GLY A 76 -20.00 -26.76 -25.39
CA GLY A 76 -19.99 -28.16 -24.98
C GLY A 76 -19.44 -28.37 -23.57
N ASN A 77 -19.25 -29.63 -23.20
CA ASN A 77 -18.76 -30.01 -21.88
C ASN A 77 -17.26 -30.30 -21.95
N HIS A 78 -16.46 -29.26 -21.70
CA HIS A 78 -15.01 -29.36 -21.67
C HIS A 78 -14.49 -29.33 -20.24
N SER A 79 -13.51 -30.17 -19.95
CA SER A 79 -12.73 -30.07 -18.72
C SER A 79 -11.52 -29.16 -18.91
N VAL A 80 -11.17 -28.43 -17.85
CA VAL A 80 -9.90 -27.71 -17.75
C VAL A 80 -8.82 -28.63 -17.19
N PHE A 81 -7.66 -28.65 -17.84
CA PHE A 81 -6.52 -29.51 -17.52
C PHE A 81 -5.34 -28.78 -16.88
N ASP A 82 -5.12 -27.51 -17.22
CA ASP A 82 -4.12 -26.67 -16.55
C ASP A 82 -4.56 -25.21 -16.50
N ILE A 83 -4.10 -24.53 -15.46
CA ILE A 83 -4.32 -23.10 -15.22
C ILE A 83 -3.00 -22.49 -14.76
N LYS A 84 -2.62 -21.35 -15.35
CA LYS A 84 -1.52 -20.51 -14.88
C LYS A 84 -2.01 -19.10 -14.63
N TYR A 85 -1.59 -18.52 -13.51
CA TYR A 85 -1.85 -17.12 -13.18
C TYR A 85 -0.59 -16.28 -13.45
N ASP A 86 -0.77 -15.17 -14.16
CA ASP A 86 0.25 -14.13 -14.32
C ASP A 86 -0.12 -12.92 -13.46
N LYS A 87 0.64 -12.75 -12.38
CA LYS A 87 0.47 -11.66 -11.41
C LYS A 87 0.69 -10.27 -11.98
N ASN A 88 1.44 -10.12 -13.06
CA ASN A 88 1.73 -8.80 -13.62
C ASN A 88 0.58 -8.27 -14.47
N THR A 89 -0.16 -9.18 -15.11
CA THR A 89 -1.27 -8.85 -16.01
C THR A 89 -2.64 -9.16 -15.40
N ASN A 90 -2.67 -9.83 -14.25
CA ASN A 90 -3.88 -10.33 -13.61
C ASN A 90 -4.68 -11.29 -14.54
N LEU A 91 -3.95 -12.10 -15.31
CA LEU A 91 -4.53 -13.02 -16.30
C LEU A 91 -4.37 -14.49 -15.90
N LEU A 92 -5.40 -15.28 -16.21
CA LEU A 92 -5.42 -16.73 -16.15
C LEU A 92 -5.27 -17.29 -17.56
N TYR A 93 -4.24 -18.10 -17.78
CA TYR A 93 -4.03 -18.89 -18.98
C TYR A 93 -4.57 -20.30 -18.71
N VAL A 94 -5.52 -20.72 -19.52
CA VAL A 94 -6.34 -21.90 -19.28
C VAL A 94 -6.23 -22.82 -20.48
N SER A 95 -6.09 -24.12 -20.24
CA SER A 95 -6.07 -25.12 -21.31
C SER A 95 -6.95 -26.32 -20.95
N GLY A 96 -7.62 -26.90 -21.94
CA GLY A 96 -8.51 -28.05 -21.74
C GLY A 96 -9.19 -28.50 -23.04
N HIS A 97 -9.35 -29.82 -23.25
CA HIS A 97 -10.02 -30.43 -24.41
C HIS A 97 -9.86 -29.66 -25.75
N ASN A 98 -8.63 -29.56 -26.26
CA ASN A 98 -8.27 -28.87 -27.52
C ASN A 98 -8.53 -27.35 -27.54
N ASN A 99 -8.90 -26.75 -26.43
CA ASN A 99 -9.09 -25.31 -26.28
C ASN A 99 -8.00 -24.72 -25.38
N VAL A 100 -7.66 -23.47 -25.68
CA VAL A 100 -6.89 -22.57 -24.80
C VAL A 100 -7.63 -21.25 -24.69
N GLY A 101 -7.47 -20.57 -23.56
CA GLY A 101 -8.10 -19.27 -23.35
C GLY A 101 -7.34 -18.42 -22.35
N VAL A 102 -7.62 -17.12 -22.39
CA VAL A 102 -7.06 -16.12 -21.49
C VAL A 102 -8.23 -15.40 -20.83
N PHE A 103 -8.22 -15.36 -19.50
CA PHE A 103 -9.30 -14.81 -18.69
C PHE A 103 -8.73 -13.85 -17.66
N ILE A 104 -9.50 -12.85 -17.26
CA ILE A 104 -9.11 -11.95 -16.17
C ILE A 104 -9.38 -12.68 -14.86
N ALA A 105 -8.39 -12.75 -13.97
CA ALA A 105 -8.58 -13.29 -12.64
C ALA A 105 -9.58 -12.42 -11.87
N THR A 106 -10.58 -13.06 -11.25
CA THR A 106 -11.63 -12.33 -10.54
C THR A 106 -11.04 -11.66 -9.31
N GLN A 107 -11.30 -10.37 -9.15
CA GLN A 107 -10.87 -9.67 -7.95
C GLN A 107 -11.60 -10.21 -6.71
N SER A 108 -10.85 -10.52 -5.65
CA SER A 108 -11.43 -11.06 -4.41
C SER A 108 -12.27 -10.02 -3.68
N ALA A 109 -13.31 -10.48 -2.96
CA ALA A 109 -13.97 -9.70 -1.92
C ALA A 109 -12.99 -9.28 -0.79
N SER A 110 -11.90 -10.02 -0.57
CA SER A 110 -10.83 -9.65 0.37
C SER A 110 -9.91 -8.52 -0.12
N CYS A 111 -10.00 -8.14 -1.39
CA CYS A 111 -9.25 -7.02 -1.97
C CYS A 111 -10.11 -5.75 -2.02
N THR A 112 -11.26 -5.76 -1.33
CA THR A 112 -12.18 -4.62 -1.19
C THR A 112 -11.90 -3.86 0.10
N ASN A 113 -12.36 -2.61 0.22
CA ASN A 113 -12.13 -1.73 1.38
C ASN A 113 -10.67 -1.32 1.60
N ASN A 114 -9.87 -1.37 0.54
CA ASN A 114 -8.55 -0.76 0.54
C ASN A 114 -8.70 0.76 0.56
N ALA A 115 -8.01 1.41 1.49
CA ALA A 115 -7.97 2.87 1.57
C ALA A 115 -6.55 3.34 1.87
N ILE A 116 -6.27 4.59 1.48
CA ILE A 116 -5.03 5.28 1.76
C ILE A 116 -5.37 6.58 2.47
N THR A 117 -4.57 6.91 3.48
CA THR A 117 -4.62 8.17 4.20
C THR A 117 -3.23 8.74 4.28
N ASN A 118 -3.12 10.06 4.44
CA ASN A 118 -1.83 10.71 4.57
C ASN A 118 -1.78 11.71 5.72
N THR A 119 -0.56 11.98 6.16
CA THR A 119 -0.22 13.04 7.10
C THR A 119 1.10 13.67 6.65
N ALA A 120 1.26 14.96 6.94
CA ALA A 120 2.51 15.67 6.75
C ALA A 120 2.90 16.38 8.03
N ILE A 121 4.18 16.33 8.39
CA ILE A 121 4.73 17.00 9.57
C ILE A 121 5.92 17.85 9.17
N CYS A 122 6.09 19.00 9.82
CA CYS A 122 7.27 19.83 9.60
C CYS A 122 8.44 19.35 10.45
N THR A 123 9.59 19.24 9.82
CA THR A 123 10.85 18.81 10.44
C THR A 123 11.90 19.91 10.42
N GLY A 124 11.65 21.01 9.70
CA GLY A 124 12.50 22.19 9.64
C GLY A 124 11.88 23.33 8.83
N PRO A 125 12.62 24.43 8.64
CA PRO A 125 12.20 25.51 7.76
C PRO A 125 12.02 25.00 6.33
N GLN A 126 10.83 25.21 5.76
CA GLN A 126 10.45 24.74 4.41
C GLN A 126 10.66 23.25 4.15
N THR A 127 10.83 22.43 5.19
CA THR A 127 11.14 21.00 5.08
C THR A 127 10.29 20.20 6.05
N GLY A 128 9.76 19.09 5.56
CA GLY A 128 8.87 18.22 6.31
C GLY A 128 9.04 16.76 5.93
N SER A 129 8.16 15.95 6.47
CA SER A 129 8.02 14.53 6.17
C SER A 129 6.58 14.24 5.79
N GLY A 130 6.39 13.52 4.69
CA GLY A 130 5.11 12.93 4.32
C GLY A 130 5.03 11.50 4.83
N THR A 131 3.88 11.09 5.35
CA THR A 131 3.59 9.70 5.70
C THR A 131 2.26 9.28 5.10
N VAL A 132 2.23 8.15 4.41
CA VAL A 132 0.98 7.49 4.00
C VAL A 132 0.76 6.23 4.81
N THR A 133 -0.51 5.93 5.10
CA THR A 133 -0.93 4.69 5.74
C THR A 133 -2.04 4.05 4.93
N VAL A 134 -1.84 2.79 4.58
CA VAL A 134 -2.79 1.93 3.87
C VAL A 134 -3.58 1.11 4.90
N SER A 135 -4.89 0.99 4.68
CA SER A 135 -5.74 0.03 5.39
C SER A 135 -6.27 -1.01 4.42
N THR A 136 -6.22 -2.28 4.81
CA THR A 136 -6.70 -3.43 4.03
C THR A 136 -7.12 -4.56 4.97
N ASN A 137 -8.04 -5.42 4.51
CA ASN A 137 -8.50 -6.63 5.21
C ASN A 137 -7.74 -7.90 4.78
N LEU A 138 -6.69 -7.77 3.96
CA LEU A 138 -5.84 -8.88 3.57
C LEU A 138 -5.05 -9.41 4.77
N SER A 139 -4.90 -10.74 4.82
CA SER A 139 -4.14 -11.39 5.89
C SER A 139 -2.64 -11.17 5.75
N ASN A 140 -2.13 -11.07 4.52
CA ASN A 140 -0.71 -10.89 4.21
C ASN A 140 -0.49 -9.84 3.11
N PRO A 141 -0.78 -8.55 3.37
CA PRO A 141 -0.61 -7.51 2.36
C PRO A 141 0.87 -7.18 2.12
N ILE A 142 1.22 -7.04 0.86
CA ILE A 142 2.50 -6.50 0.39
C ILE A 142 2.19 -5.24 -0.40
N VAL A 143 2.80 -4.12 -0.06
CA VAL A 143 2.55 -2.81 -0.68
C VAL A 143 3.81 -2.30 -1.35
N THR A 144 3.68 -1.82 -2.58
CA THR A 144 4.70 -1.02 -3.24
C THR A 144 4.28 0.44 -3.19
N TYR A 145 5.10 1.27 -2.54
CA TYR A 145 4.91 2.72 -2.48
C TYR A 145 5.81 3.40 -3.50
N THR A 146 5.26 4.27 -4.32
CA THR A 146 6.03 5.16 -5.20
C THR A 146 5.55 6.58 -5.01
N TRP A 147 6.48 7.47 -4.68
CA TRP A 147 6.21 8.88 -4.45
C TRP A 147 6.71 9.70 -5.63
N TYR A 148 5.91 10.68 -6.01
CA TYR A 148 6.19 11.60 -7.11
C TYR A 148 6.12 13.05 -6.62
N ASP A 149 6.96 13.91 -7.19
CA ASP A 149 6.79 15.36 -7.08
C ASP A 149 5.67 15.86 -8.03
N SER A 150 5.38 17.16 -7.98
CA SER A 150 4.37 17.80 -8.85
C SER A 150 4.76 17.80 -10.34
N GLY A 151 6.03 17.55 -10.67
CA GLY A 151 6.52 17.38 -12.03
C GLY A 151 6.39 15.95 -12.55
N GLY A 152 5.96 15.00 -11.70
CA GLY A 152 5.88 13.58 -12.03
C GLY A 152 7.21 12.84 -11.91
N ASN A 153 8.24 13.44 -11.31
CA ASN A 153 9.50 12.74 -11.06
C ASN A 153 9.36 11.85 -9.84
N ILE A 154 9.91 10.63 -9.91
CA ILE A 154 9.96 9.71 -8.77
C ILE A 154 10.94 10.27 -7.73
N ILE A 155 10.46 10.49 -6.51
CA ILE A 155 11.28 10.93 -5.38
C ILE A 155 11.65 9.78 -4.44
N SER A 156 10.82 8.74 -4.36
CA SER A 156 11.08 7.56 -3.53
C SER A 156 10.29 6.35 -4.05
N THR A 157 10.87 5.15 -3.94
CA THR A 157 10.17 3.90 -4.21
C THR A 157 10.53 2.88 -3.13
N THR A 158 9.51 2.31 -2.50
CA THR A 158 9.64 1.21 -1.53
C THR A 158 8.89 0.00 -2.07
N PRO A 159 9.56 -0.93 -2.78
CA PRO A 159 8.92 -2.11 -3.32
C PRO A 159 8.71 -3.17 -2.25
N ASN A 160 7.64 -3.97 -2.41
CA ASN A 160 7.38 -5.18 -1.63
C ASN A 160 7.39 -5.00 -0.09
N SER A 161 6.86 -3.88 0.42
CA SER A 161 6.78 -3.60 1.85
C SER A 161 5.67 -4.40 2.53
N THR A 162 5.97 -5.09 3.62
CA THR A 162 4.95 -5.65 4.53
C THR A 162 4.45 -4.61 5.55
N ASN A 163 5.08 -3.43 5.63
CA ASN A 163 4.60 -2.31 6.43
C ASN A 163 3.52 -1.54 5.66
N LEU A 164 2.38 -1.36 6.31
CA LEU A 164 1.24 -0.60 5.79
C LEU A 164 1.38 0.92 5.98
N SER A 165 2.49 1.37 6.56
CA SER A 165 2.85 2.79 6.65
C SER A 165 4.19 3.04 5.95
N ASN A 166 4.29 4.16 5.23
CA ASN A 166 5.50 4.59 4.54
C ASN A 166 5.74 6.08 4.72
N THR A 167 6.94 6.43 5.16
CA THR A 167 7.34 7.81 5.47
C THR A 167 8.51 8.24 4.58
N VAL A 168 8.40 9.41 3.95
CA VAL A 168 9.48 10.06 3.23
C VAL A 168 9.85 11.36 3.94
N PRO A 169 11.03 11.44 4.57
CA PRO A 169 11.52 12.66 5.22
C PRO A 169 12.21 13.60 4.24
N GLY A 170 12.46 14.84 4.67
CA GLY A 170 13.26 15.82 3.91
C GLY A 170 12.56 16.38 2.68
N LEU A 171 11.23 16.26 2.61
CA LEU A 171 10.43 16.85 1.55
C LEU A 171 10.39 18.36 1.72
N THR A 172 10.67 19.11 0.66
CA THR A 172 10.48 20.57 0.67
C THR A 172 9.00 20.92 0.62
N ASN A 173 8.67 22.21 0.80
CA ASN A 173 7.31 22.67 0.56
C ASN A 173 6.85 22.31 -0.86
N GLY A 174 5.71 21.65 -0.96
CA GLY A 174 5.25 21.10 -2.22
C GLY A 174 4.07 20.15 -2.07
N THR A 175 3.57 19.72 -3.22
CA THR A 175 2.55 18.69 -3.34
C THR A 175 3.19 17.44 -3.91
N TYR A 176 2.94 16.32 -3.27
CA TYR A 176 3.50 15.02 -3.63
C TYR A 176 2.38 14.03 -3.88
N ILE A 177 2.51 13.24 -4.95
CA ILE A 177 1.53 12.21 -5.29
C ILE A 177 2.11 10.87 -4.87
N VAL A 178 1.30 10.03 -4.22
CA VAL A 178 1.72 8.72 -3.75
C VAL A 178 0.87 7.66 -4.41
N HIS A 179 1.54 6.71 -5.02
CA HIS A 179 0.97 5.48 -5.55
C HIS A 179 1.26 4.36 -4.56
N ALA A 180 0.22 3.74 -4.02
CA ALA A 180 0.32 2.55 -3.19
C ALA A 180 -0.38 1.37 -3.89
N GLN A 181 0.41 0.49 -4.51
CA GLN A 181 -0.08 -0.77 -5.04
C GLN A 181 0.01 -1.81 -3.93
N ILE A 182 -1.12 -2.13 -3.32
CA ILE A 182 -1.29 -3.36 -2.54
C ILE A 182 -1.28 -4.50 -3.56
N ASN A 183 -0.53 -5.58 -3.32
CA ASN A 183 -0.34 -6.80 -4.14
C ASN A 183 -0.81 -6.66 -5.60
N PRO A 184 0.03 -6.80 -6.64
CA PRO A 184 -0.36 -6.50 -8.04
C PRO A 184 -1.76 -6.99 -8.51
N ALA A 185 -2.25 -8.11 -7.97
CA ALA A 185 -3.61 -8.64 -8.18
C ALA A 185 -4.78 -7.84 -7.55
N CYS A 186 -4.56 -7.05 -6.51
CA CYS A 186 -5.55 -6.37 -5.66
C CYS A 186 -6.23 -5.14 -6.30
N GLY A 187 -6.16 -5.02 -7.63
CA GLY A 187 -6.88 -3.98 -8.37
C GLY A 187 -6.11 -2.68 -8.51
N PRO A 188 -6.82 -1.55 -8.67
CA PRO A 188 -6.19 -0.30 -9.02
C PRO A 188 -5.22 0.15 -7.93
N VAL A 189 -4.13 0.79 -8.37
CA VAL A 189 -3.22 1.51 -7.50
C VAL A 189 -4.02 2.53 -6.68
N LEU A 190 -3.84 2.53 -5.35
CA LEU A 190 -4.37 3.62 -4.52
C LEU A 190 -3.53 4.87 -4.76
N ILE A 191 -4.20 5.99 -5.00
CA ILE A 191 -3.53 7.27 -5.25
C ILE A 191 -3.97 8.26 -4.18
N ASP A 192 -3.00 8.91 -3.55
CA ASP A 192 -3.25 10.00 -2.60
C ASP A 192 -2.29 11.17 -2.84
N THR A 193 -2.65 12.34 -2.33
CA THR A 193 -1.87 13.56 -2.44
C THR A 193 -1.47 14.07 -1.06
N VAL A 194 -0.16 14.23 -0.85
CA VAL A 194 0.42 14.75 0.39
C VAL A 194 0.90 16.17 0.14
N VAL A 195 0.39 17.13 0.92
CA VAL A 195 0.84 18.52 0.87
C VAL A 195 1.76 18.80 2.04
N VAL A 196 3.02 19.07 1.75
CA VAL A 196 4.00 19.55 2.74
C VAL A 196 4.03 21.06 2.66
N PHE A 197 3.61 21.73 3.73
CA PHE A 197 3.67 23.18 3.83
C PHE A 197 4.24 23.60 5.17
N CYS A 198 5.55 23.81 5.19
CA CYS A 198 6.31 24.22 6.36
C CYS A 198 6.69 25.69 6.25
N PRO A 199 6.12 26.55 7.10
CA PRO A 199 6.36 27.99 7.02
C PRO A 199 7.83 28.31 7.35
N THR A 200 8.40 29.28 6.64
CA THR A 200 9.69 29.88 7.03
C THR A 200 9.53 30.67 8.31
N CYS A 201 10.45 30.52 9.25
CA CYS A 201 10.64 31.51 10.30
C CYS A 201 11.68 32.54 9.87
N SER A 202 11.39 33.80 10.10
CA SER A 202 12.34 34.91 10.06
C SER A 202 12.26 35.67 11.38
N ALA A 203 13.28 36.46 11.68
CA ALA A 203 13.31 37.31 12.86
C ALA A 203 13.89 38.67 12.49
N THR A 204 13.23 39.73 12.92
CA THR A 204 13.74 41.11 12.79
C THR A 204 14.17 41.61 14.15
N ILE A 205 15.39 42.14 14.24
CA ILE A 205 15.93 42.73 15.48
C ILE A 205 15.82 44.25 15.38
N THR A 206 15.13 44.87 16.32
CA THR A 206 15.00 46.33 16.42
C THR A 206 15.74 46.83 17.65
N PRO A 207 16.88 47.54 17.50
CA PRO A 207 17.64 48.07 18.63
C PRO A 207 17.13 49.46 19.06
N THR A 208 17.23 49.73 20.37
CA THR A 208 17.16 51.06 20.97
C THR A 208 18.56 51.42 21.47
N PRO A 209 19.24 52.43 20.90
CA PRO A 209 20.58 52.82 21.33
C PRO A 209 20.63 53.30 22.78
N VAL A 210 21.79 53.13 23.43
CA VAL A 210 22.07 53.76 24.72
C VAL A 210 22.09 55.28 24.59
N SER A 211 21.63 56.01 25.60
CA SER A 211 21.54 57.48 25.53
C SER A 211 22.90 58.19 25.53
N CYS A 212 23.96 57.52 26.02
CA CYS A 212 25.31 58.05 26.07
C CYS A 212 26.36 56.93 26.20
N TYR A 213 27.63 57.26 25.96
CA TYR A 213 28.75 56.35 26.19
C TYR A 213 28.77 55.87 27.65
N GLY A 214 28.78 54.56 27.87
CA GLY A 214 28.72 53.94 29.20
C GLY A 214 27.31 53.78 29.78
N GLY A 215 26.26 54.20 29.06
CA GLY A 215 24.88 53.98 29.47
C GLY A 215 24.46 52.51 29.42
N ASN A 216 23.48 52.13 30.23
CA ASN A 216 22.93 50.77 30.35
C ASN A 216 21.44 50.69 29.97
N ASN A 217 20.92 51.70 29.25
CA ASN A 217 19.51 51.84 28.90
C ASN A 217 19.17 51.48 27.44
N GLY A 218 20.09 50.82 26.75
CA GLY A 218 19.83 50.26 25.42
C GLY A 218 18.99 48.99 25.52
N SER A 219 18.26 48.67 24.45
CA SER A 219 17.46 47.45 24.35
C SER A 219 17.50 46.90 22.93
N ALA A 220 17.08 45.64 22.77
CA ALA A 220 16.84 45.04 21.46
C ALA A 220 15.59 44.16 21.56
N THR A 221 14.66 44.34 20.62
CA THR A 221 13.43 43.55 20.52
C THR A 221 13.53 42.63 19.30
N VAL A 222 13.15 41.36 19.45
CA VAL A 222 13.11 40.38 18.34
C VAL A 222 11.67 40.09 17.98
N THR A 223 11.27 40.47 16.78
CA THR A 223 9.95 40.14 16.25
C THR A 223 10.08 38.95 15.29
N PRO A 224 9.66 37.74 15.67
CA PRO A 224 9.61 36.60 14.77
C PRO A 224 8.46 36.78 13.76
N ALA A 225 8.63 36.25 12.56
CA ALA A 225 7.57 36.17 11.55
C ALA A 225 7.60 34.81 10.86
N GLY A 226 6.41 34.25 10.60
CA GLY A 226 6.26 32.89 10.06
C GLY A 226 6.79 31.80 11.00
N GLY A 227 6.91 30.56 10.52
CA GLY A 227 7.16 29.38 11.35
C GLY A 227 5.91 28.93 12.13
N GLN A 228 6.03 27.80 12.83
CA GLN A 228 5.05 27.38 13.83
C GLN A 228 5.72 27.52 15.19
N GLY A 229 5.19 28.39 16.05
CA GLY A 229 5.69 28.54 17.42
C GLY A 229 5.48 27.27 18.26
N PRO A 230 6.02 27.19 19.48
CA PRO A 230 6.73 28.25 20.21
C PRO A 230 8.16 28.52 19.70
N TYR A 231 8.65 29.76 19.83
CA TYR A 231 10.01 30.16 19.43
C TYR A 231 10.99 30.13 20.60
N THR A 232 12.24 29.74 20.32
CA THR A 232 13.36 29.80 21.27
C THR A 232 14.35 30.86 20.82
N TYR A 233 14.75 31.76 21.74
CA TYR A 233 15.67 32.85 21.45
C TYR A 233 17.01 32.62 22.13
N VAL A 234 18.11 32.83 21.41
CA VAL A 234 19.48 32.73 21.93
C VAL A 234 20.20 34.04 21.64
N TRP A 235 20.61 34.73 22.70
CA TRP A 235 21.33 36.01 22.63
C TRP A 235 22.83 35.81 22.85
N SER A 236 23.67 36.52 22.09
CA SER A 236 25.13 36.53 22.26
C SER A 236 25.65 37.96 22.37
N PRO A 237 26.55 38.27 23.32
CA PRO A 237 27.19 37.36 24.28
C PRO A 237 26.27 36.89 25.43
N THR A 238 26.45 35.65 25.90
CA THR A 238 25.76 35.05 27.05
C THR A 238 26.54 35.34 28.35
N PRO A 239 25.94 35.91 29.43
CA PRO A 239 24.59 36.45 29.58
C PRO A 239 24.52 37.91 29.11
N GLY A 240 23.47 38.25 28.37
CA GLY A 240 23.21 39.63 27.99
C GLY A 240 23.11 40.48 29.25
N SER A 241 24.07 41.38 29.48
CA SER A 241 24.01 42.33 30.59
C SER A 241 22.88 43.36 30.43
N GLY A 242 22.05 43.20 29.39
CA GLY A 242 20.81 43.93 29.16
C GLY A 242 19.65 42.96 29.02
N GLN A 243 18.53 43.32 29.63
CA GLN A 243 17.27 42.60 29.59
C GLN A 243 16.68 42.70 28.17
N GLY A 244 17.09 41.83 27.27
CA GLY A 244 16.32 41.57 26.06
C GLY A 244 15.00 40.95 26.47
N THR A 245 13.94 41.74 26.54
CA THR A 245 12.58 41.22 26.68
C THR A 245 12.21 40.48 25.39
N PRO A 246 11.61 39.27 25.47
CA PRO A 246 10.96 38.62 24.33
C PRO A 246 10.00 39.57 23.59
#